data_AF-A0A7S2A153-F1
#
_entry.id   AF-A0A7S2A153-F1
#
_cell.length_a   1.000
_cell.length_b   1.000
_cell.length_c   1.000
_cell.angle_alpha   90.00
_cell.angle_beta   90.00
_cell.angle_gamma   90.00
#
_symmetry.space_group_name_H-M   'P 1'
#
loop_
_entity.id
_entity.type
_entity.pdbx_description
1 polymer ?
#
loop_
_entity_poly.entity_id
_entity_poly.type
_entity_poly.pdbx_seq_one_letter_code
_entity_poly.pdbx_strand_id
1 'polypeptide(L)'
;TPPPVQTYTALCRDPLVLLRCTVALWRCCGLRRIMLIVLRRLLDANNAITEEDSPCESVAKEMLAARDVLVARCLIVADSGSYKFDSKATKVKVNLAPCPMTVNLIRSMVAEKRGLVTMLVKQGLPDHAVDWLAEHVPESLADAEILSACLTECNTLTAAERLTAADAALRISIAHGPSQGVP
;
A
#
# COMPACT_ATOMS: atom_id res chain seq x y z
N THR A 1 25.95 12.17 -16.74
CA THR A 1 25.84 10.75 -17.08
C THR A 1 24.49 10.51 -17.74
N PRO A 2 24.42 9.78 -18.86
CA PRO A 2 23.13 9.43 -19.47
C PRO A 2 22.30 8.60 -18.48
N PRO A 3 20.96 8.72 -18.50
CA PRO A 3 20.12 7.90 -17.65
C PRO A 3 20.33 6.42 -17.98
N PRO A 4 20.43 5.54 -16.97
CA PRO A 4 20.60 4.11 -17.21
C PRO A 4 19.42 3.59 -18.04
N VAL A 5 19.74 2.93 -19.15
CA VAL A 5 18.73 2.29 -20.01
C VAL A 5 18.15 1.12 -19.22
N GLN A 6 16.87 1.21 -18.87
CA GLN A 6 16.16 0.13 -18.21
C GLN A 6 15.69 -0.88 -19.25
N THR A 7 16.18 -2.11 -19.15
CA THR A 7 15.68 -3.23 -19.97
C THR A 7 14.39 -3.78 -19.36
N TYR A 8 13.58 -4.43 -20.19
CA TYR A 8 12.37 -5.12 -19.72
C TYR A 8 12.69 -6.13 -18.60
N THR A 9 13.77 -6.92 -18.76
CA THR A 9 14.22 -7.88 -17.77
C THR A 9 14.56 -7.22 -16.43
N ALA A 10 15.21 -6.04 -16.44
CA ALA A 10 15.50 -5.31 -15.22
C ALA A 10 14.21 -4.84 -14.52
N LEU A 11 13.22 -4.35 -15.28
CA LEU A 11 11.93 -3.92 -14.76
C LEU A 11 11.12 -5.09 -14.16
N CYS A 12 11.17 -6.27 -14.77
CA CYS A 12 10.50 -7.46 -14.23
C CYS A 12 11.16 -7.96 -12.94
N ARG A 13 12.47 -7.71 -12.74
CA ARG A 13 13.17 -8.05 -11.50
C ARG A 13 12.98 -7.02 -10.39
N ASP A 14 12.81 -5.75 -10.75
CA ASP A 14 12.55 -4.67 -9.80
C ASP A 14 11.37 -3.78 -10.25
N PRO A 15 10.11 -4.19 -9.96
CA PRO A 15 8.94 -3.40 -10.29
C PRO A 15 8.85 -2.07 -9.52
N LEU A 16 9.59 -1.92 -8.40
CA LEU A 16 9.55 -0.72 -7.56
C LEU A 16 10.17 0.49 -8.25
N VAL A 17 11.00 0.28 -9.27
CA VAL A 17 11.50 1.35 -10.14
C VAL A 17 10.37 2.25 -10.62
N LEU A 18 9.20 1.70 -10.96
CA LEU A 18 8.09 2.50 -11.49
C LEU A 18 7.52 3.48 -10.46
N LEU A 19 7.69 3.18 -9.17
CA LEU A 19 7.29 4.08 -8.08
C LEU A 19 8.23 5.29 -7.95
N ARG A 20 9.42 5.26 -8.58
CA ARG A 20 10.37 6.38 -8.62
C ARG A 20 9.99 7.45 -9.64
N CYS A 21 8.95 7.23 -10.45
CA CYS A 21 8.43 8.23 -11.37
C CYS A 21 8.00 9.51 -10.63
N THR A 22 8.14 10.65 -11.30
CA THR A 22 7.88 11.95 -10.67
C THR A 22 6.42 12.09 -10.25
N VAL A 23 6.15 12.84 -9.18
CA VAL A 23 4.79 13.13 -8.69
C VAL A 23 3.92 13.75 -9.79
N ALA A 24 4.50 14.51 -10.72
CA ALA A 24 3.81 15.07 -11.86
C ALA A 24 3.15 13.99 -12.76
N LEU A 25 3.81 12.84 -12.96
CA LEU A 25 3.27 11.73 -13.73
C LEU A 25 2.09 11.07 -13.01
N TRP A 26 2.21 10.89 -11.69
CA TRP A 26 1.14 10.35 -10.85
C TRP A 26 -0.10 11.26 -10.79
N ARG A 27 0.06 12.57 -10.99
CA ARG A 27 -1.06 13.52 -11.08
C ARG A 27 -1.81 13.45 -12.41
N CYS A 28 -1.14 13.06 -13.50
CA CYS A 28 -1.80 12.94 -14.79
C CYS A 28 -2.65 11.66 -14.82
N CYS A 29 -3.98 11.80 -14.89
CA CYS A 29 -4.89 10.64 -14.86
C CYS A 29 -4.57 9.58 -15.91
N GLY A 30 -4.25 9.98 -17.15
CA GLY A 30 -3.90 9.05 -18.23
C GLY A 30 -2.60 8.29 -17.95
N LEU A 31 -1.53 9.02 -17.60
CA LEU A 31 -0.22 8.41 -17.34
C LEU A 31 -0.23 7.55 -16.07
N ARG A 32 -0.88 8.00 -15.00
CA ARG A 32 -1.11 7.21 -13.78
C ARG A 32 -1.77 5.86 -14.09
N ARG A 33 -2.82 5.85 -14.93
CA ARG A 33 -3.48 4.59 -15.33
C ARG A 33 -2.52 3.67 -16.09
N ILE A 34 -1.78 4.21 -17.07
CA ILE A 34 -0.78 3.43 -17.82
C ILE A 34 0.26 2.84 -16.85
N MET A 35 0.77 3.65 -15.93
CA MET A 35 1.73 3.20 -14.92
C MET A 35 1.15 2.11 -14.01
N LEU A 36 -0.10 2.23 -13.55
CA LEU A 36 -0.73 1.19 -12.73
C LEU A 36 -0.93 -0.12 -13.50
N ILE A 37 -1.27 -0.07 -14.79
CA ILE A 37 -1.34 -1.25 -15.66
C ILE A 37 0.04 -1.92 -15.77
N VAL A 38 1.07 -1.12 -16.07
CA VAL A 38 2.44 -1.62 -16.19
C VAL A 38 2.92 -2.20 -14.86
N LEU A 39 2.67 -1.50 -13.74
CA LEU A 39 3.03 -1.95 -12.41
C LEU A 39 2.41 -3.31 -12.10
N ARG A 40 1.10 -3.50 -12.33
CA ARG A 40 0.44 -4.78 -12.07
C ARG A 40 1.10 -5.92 -12.86
N ARG A 41 1.35 -5.72 -14.15
CA ARG A 41 2.03 -6.72 -14.99
C ARG A 41 3.45 -7.01 -14.53
N LEU A 42 4.19 -5.99 -14.10
CA LEU A 42 5.55 -6.17 -13.57
C LEU A 42 5.53 -6.91 -12.23
N LEU A 43 4.55 -6.66 -11.35
CA LEU A 43 4.38 -7.40 -10.09
C LEU A 43 4.06 -8.88 -10.35
N ASP A 44 3.17 -9.16 -11.29
CA ASP A 44 2.82 -10.53 -11.67
C ASP A 44 4.03 -11.28 -12.24
N ALA A 45 4.79 -10.64 -13.14
CA ALA A 45 6.03 -11.22 -13.68
C ALA A 45 7.10 -11.40 -12.58
N ASN A 46 7.21 -10.44 -11.67
CA ASN A 46 8.16 -10.48 -10.56
C ASN A 46 7.80 -11.59 -9.55
N ASN A 47 6.52 -11.93 -9.36
CA ASN A 47 6.10 -13.08 -8.55
C ASN A 47 6.69 -14.37 -9.12
N ALA A 48 6.44 -14.63 -10.40
CA ALA A 48 6.93 -15.84 -11.07
C ALA A 48 8.46 -15.95 -11.02
N ILE A 49 9.17 -14.86 -11.34
CA ILE A 49 10.63 -14.83 -11.31
C ILE A 49 11.16 -15.05 -9.89
N THR A 50 10.57 -14.41 -8.87
CA THR A 50 11.05 -14.53 -7.48
C THR A 50 10.79 -15.94 -6.93
N GLU A 51 9.69 -16.58 -7.31
CA GLU A 51 9.38 -17.96 -6.94
C GLU A 51 10.34 -18.96 -7.63
N GLU A 52 10.75 -18.71 -8.87
CA GLU A 52 11.68 -19.56 -9.63
C GLU A 52 13.15 -19.36 -9.22
N ASP A 53 13.59 -18.11 -9.06
CA ASP A 53 15.00 -17.77 -8.80
C ASP A 53 15.39 -17.96 -7.31
N SER A 54 14.43 -18.03 -6.39
CA SER A 54 14.72 -18.11 -4.96
C SER A 54 15.18 -19.50 -4.54
N PRO A 55 16.25 -19.62 -3.72
CA PRO A 55 16.72 -20.92 -3.22
C PRO A 55 15.75 -21.56 -2.22
N CYS A 56 14.79 -20.81 -1.67
CA CYS A 56 13.83 -21.29 -0.69
C CYS A 56 12.49 -20.55 -0.80
N GLU A 57 11.39 -21.29 -0.63
CA GLU A 57 10.03 -20.76 -0.69
C GLU A 57 9.76 -19.69 0.39
N SER A 58 10.30 -19.87 1.59
CA SER A 58 10.15 -18.90 2.69
C SER A 58 10.77 -17.55 2.35
N VAL A 59 11.99 -17.55 1.79
CA VAL A 59 12.70 -16.34 1.35
C VAL A 59 11.93 -15.64 0.23
N ALA A 60 11.40 -16.41 -0.74
CA ALA A 60 10.58 -15.85 -1.81
C ALA A 60 9.34 -15.15 -1.25
N LYS A 61 8.61 -15.80 -0.34
CA LYS A 61 7.41 -15.26 0.31
C LYS A 61 7.71 -13.98 1.09
N GLU A 62 8.82 -13.94 1.84
CA GLU A 62 9.24 -12.75 2.57
C GLU A 62 9.59 -11.58 1.64
N MET A 63 10.33 -11.83 0.55
CA MET A 63 10.66 -10.80 -0.44
C MET A 63 9.40 -10.24 -1.12
N LEU A 64 8.48 -11.11 -1.52
CA LEU A 64 7.22 -10.71 -2.15
C LEU A 64 6.34 -9.93 -1.16
N ALA A 65 6.25 -10.37 0.09
CA ALA A 65 5.51 -9.65 1.13
C ALA A 65 6.10 -8.26 1.39
N ALA A 66 7.43 -8.15 1.51
CA ALA A 66 8.11 -6.86 1.70
C ALA A 66 7.85 -5.90 0.53
N ARG A 67 7.92 -6.40 -0.71
CA ARG A 67 7.61 -5.64 -1.92
C ARG A 67 6.15 -5.17 -1.93
N ASP A 68 5.21 -6.06 -1.63
CA ASP A 68 3.77 -5.74 -1.64
C ASP A 68 3.43 -4.68 -0.61
N VAL A 69 4.04 -4.73 0.58
CA VAL A 69 3.92 -3.69 1.61
C VAL A 69 4.44 -2.34 1.08
N LEU A 70 5.60 -2.30 0.43
CA LEU A 70 6.16 -1.06 -0.12
C LEU A 70 5.26 -0.47 -1.22
N VAL A 71 4.80 -1.30 -2.16
CA VAL A 71 3.89 -0.87 -3.23
C VAL A 71 2.60 -0.32 -2.64
N ALA A 72 1.95 -1.08 -1.75
CA ALA A 72 0.70 -0.67 -1.13
C ALA A 72 0.87 0.65 -0.38
N ARG A 73 1.91 0.76 0.45
CA ARG A 73 2.23 1.99 1.19
C ARG A 73 2.39 3.20 0.27
N CYS A 74 3.21 3.07 -0.78
CA CYS A 74 3.46 4.16 -1.72
C CYS A 74 2.18 4.62 -2.42
N LEU A 75 1.36 3.68 -2.88
CA LEU A 75 0.11 3.98 -3.59
C LEU A 75 -0.94 4.58 -2.67
N ILE A 76 -1.13 4.05 -1.46
CA ILE A 76 -2.07 4.60 -0.47
C ILE A 76 -1.66 6.02 -0.09
N VAL A 77 -0.37 6.26 0.22
CA VAL A 77 0.12 7.61 0.56
C VAL A 77 -0.03 8.57 -0.63
N ALA A 78 0.20 8.08 -1.85
CA ALA A 78 0.06 8.90 -3.04
C ALA A 78 -1.39 9.32 -3.32
N ASP A 79 -2.35 8.41 -3.08
CA ASP A 79 -3.78 8.62 -3.39
C ASP A 79 -4.55 9.26 -2.22
N SER A 80 -4.07 9.15 -0.98
CA SER A 80 -4.65 9.78 0.23
C SER A 80 -4.34 11.28 0.37
N GLY A 81 -3.60 11.87 -0.57
CA GLY A 81 -3.74 13.30 -0.87
C GLY A 81 -3.18 14.30 0.15
N SER A 82 -1.95 14.10 0.65
CA SER A 82 -1.24 15.13 1.44
C SER A 82 0.11 15.59 0.85
N TYR A 83 0.25 15.67 -0.47
CA TYR A 83 1.43 16.33 -1.05
C TYR A 83 1.35 17.86 -0.90
N LYS A 84 1.83 18.39 0.24
CA LYS A 84 2.19 19.80 0.38
C LYS A 84 3.53 20.02 -0.33
N PHE A 85 3.50 20.44 -1.60
CA PHE A 85 4.72 20.94 -2.24
C PHE A 85 4.82 22.44 -1.96
N ASP A 86 5.86 22.83 -1.25
CA ASP A 86 6.17 24.22 -0.91
C ASP A 86 6.75 24.92 -2.15
N SER A 87 5.94 25.05 -3.20
CA SER A 87 6.17 26.06 -4.22
C SER A 87 5.65 27.37 -3.63
N LYS A 88 6.47 28.41 -3.60
CA LYS A 88 6.18 29.76 -3.10
C LYS A 88 5.00 30.49 -3.80
N ALA A 89 4.10 29.78 -4.46
CA ALA A 89 2.89 30.32 -5.05
C ALA A 89 1.72 29.37 -4.78
N THR A 90 0.81 29.86 -3.93
CA THR A 90 -0.59 29.41 -3.80
C THR A 90 -0.78 27.97 -3.27
N LYS A 91 -1.13 27.87 -1.99
CA LYS A 91 -1.64 26.65 -1.33
C LYS A 91 -2.99 26.22 -1.93
N VAL A 92 -2.99 25.70 -3.15
CA VAL A 92 -4.18 25.03 -3.70
C VAL A 92 -4.15 23.60 -3.21
N LYS A 93 -4.92 23.32 -2.16
CA LYS A 93 -5.23 21.95 -1.73
C LYS A 93 -6.11 21.33 -2.83
N VAL A 94 -5.49 20.72 -3.82
CA VAL A 94 -6.23 19.97 -4.83
C VAL A 94 -6.69 18.68 -4.16
N ASN A 95 -7.94 18.66 -3.69
CA ASN A 95 -8.61 17.43 -3.30
C ASN A 95 -8.86 16.63 -4.60
N LEU A 96 -7.85 15.90 -5.06
CA LEU A 96 -8.04 14.92 -6.12
C LEU A 96 -8.83 13.77 -5.53
N ALA A 97 -9.98 13.45 -6.13
CA ALA A 97 -10.69 12.24 -5.82
C ALA A 97 -9.75 11.02 -5.99
N PRO A 98 -9.86 10.01 -5.11
CA PRO A 98 -9.10 8.77 -5.21
C PRO A 98 -9.19 8.16 -6.61
N CYS A 99 -8.08 7.63 -7.11
CA CYS A 99 -8.08 6.97 -8.40
C CYS A 99 -8.75 5.60 -8.27
N PRO A 100 -9.84 5.31 -9.01
CA PRO A 100 -10.51 4.01 -8.92
C PRO A 100 -9.57 2.85 -9.25
N MET A 101 -8.59 3.08 -10.12
CA MET A 101 -7.60 2.05 -10.48
C MET A 101 -6.58 1.80 -9.37
N THR A 102 -6.16 2.83 -8.65
CA THR A 102 -5.31 2.68 -7.46
C THR A 102 -6.08 1.92 -6.39
N VAL A 103 -7.32 2.35 -6.09
CA VAL A 103 -8.20 1.69 -5.13
C VAL A 103 -8.35 0.21 -5.47
N ASN A 104 -8.71 -0.13 -6.71
CA ASN A 104 -8.90 -1.52 -7.14
C ASN A 104 -7.62 -2.35 -7.03
N LEU A 105 -6.46 -1.77 -7.35
CA LEU A 105 -5.18 -2.46 -7.20
C LEU A 105 -4.90 -2.77 -5.72
N ILE A 106 -5.08 -1.80 -4.83
CA ILE A 106 -4.89 -2.00 -3.39
C ILE A 106 -5.89 -3.02 -2.83
N ARG A 107 -7.16 -2.93 -3.19
CA ARG A 107 -8.20 -3.89 -2.77
C ARG A 107 -7.84 -5.32 -3.17
N SER A 108 -7.40 -5.52 -4.42
CA SER A 108 -6.93 -6.83 -4.90
C SER A 108 -5.70 -7.31 -4.13
N MET A 109 -4.72 -6.44 -3.87
CA MET A 109 -3.54 -6.82 -3.08
C MET A 109 -3.91 -7.22 -1.65
N VAL A 110 -4.78 -6.46 -0.99
CA VAL A 110 -5.23 -6.76 0.39
C VAL A 110 -6.06 -8.04 0.43
N ALA A 111 -6.93 -8.27 -0.56
CA ALA A 111 -7.71 -9.50 -0.65
C ALA A 111 -6.83 -10.75 -0.88
N GLU A 112 -5.78 -10.62 -1.69
CA GLU A 112 -4.89 -11.73 -2.04
C GLU A 112 -3.83 -12.03 -0.96
N LYS A 113 -3.46 -11.03 -0.15
CA LYS A 113 -2.32 -11.10 0.79
C LYS A 113 -2.78 -10.84 2.23
N ARG A 114 -3.15 -11.92 2.93
CA ARG A 114 -3.49 -11.86 4.35
C ARG A 114 -2.31 -11.31 5.17
N GLY A 115 -2.60 -10.38 6.08
CA GLY A 115 -1.62 -9.70 6.94
C GLY A 115 -1.01 -8.44 6.33
N LEU A 116 -1.30 -8.10 5.06
CA LEU A 116 -0.76 -6.91 4.40
C LEU A 116 -1.14 -5.63 5.14
N VAL A 117 -2.40 -5.50 5.57
CA VAL A 117 -2.86 -4.32 6.31
C VAL A 117 -2.20 -4.26 7.68
N THR A 118 -2.08 -5.40 8.36
CA THR A 118 -1.39 -5.46 9.66
C THR A 118 0.06 -5.00 9.53
N MET A 119 0.78 -5.44 8.50
CA MET A 119 2.15 -5.00 8.25
C MET A 119 2.23 -3.50 7.97
N LEU A 120 1.31 -2.95 7.16
CA LEU A 120 1.25 -1.52 6.88
C LEU A 120 1.02 -0.69 8.15
N VAL A 121 0.08 -1.10 8.99
CA VAL A 121 -0.21 -0.46 10.28
C VAL A 121 0.99 -0.56 11.22
N LYS A 122 1.59 -1.74 11.33
CA LYS A 122 2.78 -1.99 12.17
C LYS A 122 3.97 -1.12 11.75
N GLN A 123 4.14 -0.85 10.45
CA GLN A 123 5.19 0.03 9.94
C GLN A 123 4.86 1.54 10.03
N GLY A 124 3.76 1.90 10.71
CA GLY A 124 3.37 3.29 10.93
C GLY A 124 2.89 4.00 9.66
N LEU A 125 1.75 3.58 9.13
CA LEU A 125 1.02 4.38 8.13
C LEU A 125 0.62 5.74 8.72
N PRO A 126 0.76 6.85 7.97
CA PRO A 126 0.23 8.14 8.40
C PRO A 126 -1.30 8.11 8.57
N ASP A 127 -1.85 8.89 9.51
CA ASP A 127 -3.30 8.95 9.79
C ASP A 127 -4.19 9.10 8.55
N HIS A 128 -3.87 10.05 7.67
CA HIS A 128 -4.64 10.27 6.43
C HIS A 128 -4.62 9.05 5.48
N ALA A 129 -3.56 8.25 5.51
CA ALA A 129 -3.45 7.02 4.74
C ALA A 129 -4.28 5.89 5.38
N VAL A 130 -4.35 5.85 6.71
CA VAL A 130 -5.24 4.94 7.45
C VAL A 130 -6.70 5.29 7.18
N ASP A 131 -7.06 6.57 7.25
CA ASP A 131 -8.43 7.02 6.97
C ASP A 131 -8.84 6.67 5.53
N TRP A 132 -7.94 6.89 4.56
CA TRP A 132 -8.18 6.48 3.17
C TRP A 132 -8.39 4.97 3.03
N LEU A 133 -7.59 4.16 3.74
CA LEU A 133 -7.70 2.70 3.73
C LEU A 133 -9.05 2.26 4.29
N ALA A 134 -9.45 2.81 5.43
CA ALA A 134 -10.73 2.54 6.09
C ALA A 134 -11.95 3.04 5.29
N GLU A 135 -11.79 4.01 4.39
CA GLU A 135 -12.90 4.47 3.54
C GLU A 135 -13.03 3.62 2.26
N HIS A 136 -11.92 3.17 1.67
CA HIS A 136 -11.90 2.63 0.31
C HIS A 136 -11.64 1.12 0.21
N VAL A 137 -11.13 0.49 1.26
CA VAL A 137 -10.63 -0.90 1.25
C VAL A 137 -11.35 -1.73 2.32
N PRO A 138 -12.61 -2.16 2.09
CA PRO A 138 -13.36 -2.99 3.03
C PRO A 138 -12.69 -4.34 3.33
N GLU A 139 -11.88 -4.84 2.41
CA GLU A 139 -11.10 -6.07 2.58
C GLU A 139 -10.10 -5.97 3.73
N SER A 140 -9.78 -4.75 4.20
CA SER A 140 -8.90 -4.51 5.35
C SER A 140 -9.40 -5.15 6.65
N LEU A 141 -10.71 -5.39 6.79
CA LEU A 141 -11.28 -6.06 7.96
C LEU A 141 -10.90 -7.55 8.03
N ALA A 142 -10.53 -8.18 6.90
CA ALA A 142 -10.11 -9.60 6.88
C ALA A 142 -8.84 -9.86 7.72
N ASP A 143 -8.05 -8.80 7.97
CA ASP A 143 -6.83 -8.86 8.78
C ASP A 143 -7.09 -8.59 10.28
N ALA A 144 -8.33 -8.36 10.71
CA ALA A 144 -8.64 -7.94 12.09
C ALA A 144 -8.09 -8.89 13.17
N GLU A 145 -8.13 -10.20 12.94
CA GLU A 145 -7.57 -11.20 13.87
C GLU A 145 -6.05 -11.09 14.00
N ILE A 146 -5.35 -10.91 12.87
CA ILE A 146 -3.88 -10.79 12.84
C ILE A 146 -3.47 -9.48 13.51
N LEU A 147 -4.23 -8.42 13.26
CA LEU A 147 -3.98 -7.11 13.84
C LEU A 147 -4.21 -7.14 15.36
N SER A 148 -5.26 -7.84 15.82
CA SER A 148 -5.51 -8.07 17.24
C SER A 148 -4.36 -8.85 17.91
N ALA A 149 -3.90 -9.94 17.27
CA ALA A 149 -2.74 -10.70 17.76
C ALA A 149 -1.50 -9.81 17.88
N CYS A 150 -1.22 -8.99 16.86
CA CYS A 150 -0.09 -8.05 16.86
C CYS A 150 -0.16 -7.02 18.00
N LEU A 151 -1.36 -6.60 18.42
CA LEU A 151 -1.53 -5.68 19.55
C LEU A 151 -1.27 -6.35 20.91
N THR A 152 -1.59 -7.65 21.03
CA THR A 152 -1.40 -8.43 22.26
C THR A 152 0.04 -8.89 22.48
N GLU A 153 0.84 -8.98 21.41
CA GLU A 153 2.25 -9.37 21.51
C GLU A 153 3.08 -8.26 22.17
N CYS A 154 3.38 -8.41 23.45
CA CYS A 154 4.05 -7.39 24.27
C CYS A 154 5.44 -6.97 23.79
N ASN A 155 6.11 -7.77 22.95
CA ASN A 155 7.53 -7.62 22.60
C ASN A 155 7.79 -7.08 21.19
N THR A 156 6.78 -6.90 20.35
CA THR A 156 6.98 -6.53 18.93
C THR A 156 6.77 -5.05 18.63
N LEU A 157 6.12 -4.31 19.55
CA LEU A 157 5.79 -2.89 19.40
C LEU A 157 6.05 -2.16 20.73
N THR A 158 6.58 -0.94 20.62
CA THR A 158 6.61 0.01 21.74
C THR A 158 5.18 0.42 22.15
N ALA A 159 5.01 0.99 23.35
CA ALA A 159 3.70 1.46 23.80
C ALA A 159 3.07 2.49 22.85
N ALA A 160 3.88 3.37 22.25
CA ALA A 160 3.42 4.36 21.29
C ALA A 160 2.98 3.71 19.96
N GLU A 161 3.78 2.79 19.42
CA GLU A 161 3.41 2.07 18.19
C GLU A 161 2.16 1.21 18.38
N ARG A 162 2.02 0.59 19.56
CA ARG A 162 0.81 -0.18 19.91
C ARG A 162 -0.42 0.72 19.95
N LEU A 163 -0.30 1.94 20.49
CA LEU A 163 -1.40 2.90 20.53
C LEU A 163 -1.79 3.34 19.11
N THR A 164 -0.83 3.66 18.25
CA THR A 164 -1.07 4.01 16.85
C THR A 164 -1.71 2.86 16.07
N ALA A 165 -1.22 1.63 16.29
CA ALA A 165 -1.78 0.46 15.65
C ALA A 165 -3.21 0.15 16.12
N ALA A 166 -3.49 0.31 17.42
CA ALA A 166 -4.83 0.15 17.99
C ALA A 166 -5.80 1.20 17.47
N ASP A 167 -5.37 2.46 17.37
CA ASP A 167 -6.16 3.53 16.77
C ASP A 167 -6.51 3.22 15.32
N ALA A 168 -5.54 2.81 14.51
CA ALA A 168 -5.79 2.38 13.13
C ALA A 168 -6.76 1.19 13.03
N ALA A 169 -6.61 0.20 13.92
CA ALA A 169 -7.52 -0.96 14.03
C ALA A 169 -8.96 -0.52 14.27
N LEU A 170 -9.14 0.42 15.20
CA LEU A 170 -10.44 0.95 15.59
C LEU A 170 -11.08 1.70 14.43
N ARG A 171 -10.33 2.56 13.72
CA ARG A 171 -10.86 3.29 12.55
C ARG A 171 -11.35 2.32 11.45
N ILE A 172 -10.57 1.29 11.13
CA ILE A 172 -10.97 0.24 10.16
C ILE A 172 -12.22 -0.51 10.65
N SER A 173 -12.24 -0.88 11.93
CA SER A 173 -13.34 -1.63 12.53
C SER A 173 -14.62 -0.80 12.64
N ILE A 174 -14.52 0.51 12.86
CA ILE A 174 -15.68 1.43 12.86
C ILE A 174 -16.23 1.59 11.44
N ALA A 175 -15.36 1.69 10.43
CA ALA A 175 -15.77 1.89 9.05
C ALA A 175 -16.41 0.65 8.40
N HIS A 176 -15.99 -0.55 8.81
CA HIS A 176 -16.37 -1.80 8.14
C HIS A 176 -16.92 -2.88 9.07
N GLY A 177 -16.85 -2.69 10.38
CA GLY A 177 -17.41 -3.62 11.34
C GLY A 177 -18.91 -3.79 11.11
N PRO A 178 -19.47 -4.93 11.56
CA PRO A 178 -20.89 -5.15 11.45
C PRO A 178 -21.61 -4.01 12.17
N SER A 179 -22.30 -3.16 11.40
CA SER A 179 -23.30 -2.27 11.97
C SER A 179 -24.22 -3.17 12.76
N GLN A 180 -24.24 -3.03 14.08
CA GLN A 180 -25.27 -3.67 14.88
C GLN A 180 -26.60 -3.14 14.38
N GLY A 181 -27.22 -3.87 13.45
CA GLY A 181 -28.65 -3.87 13.27
C GLY A 181 -29.21 -4.33 14.60
N VAL A 182 -29.55 -3.34 15.42
CA VAL A 182 -30.40 -3.54 16.60
C VAL A 182 -31.64 -4.29 16.09
N PRO A 183 -31.96 -5.48 16.62
CA PRO A 183 -33.21 -6.16 16.28
C PRO A 183 -34.44 -5.32 16.65
#